data_AF-G7V767-F1
#
_entry.id   AF-G7V767-F1
#
_cell.length_a   1.000
_cell.length_b   1.000
_cell.length_c   1.000
_cell.angle_alpha   90.00
_cell.angle_beta   90.00
_cell.angle_gamma   90.00
#
_symmetry.space_group_name_H-M   'P 1'
#
loop_
_entity.id
_entity.type
_entity.pdbx_description
1 polymer ?
#
loop_
_entity_poly.entity_id
_entity_poly.type
_entity_poly.pdbx_seq_one_letter_code
_entity_poly.pdbx_strand_id
1 'polypeptide(L)'
;MNGKKIKVTDSEKKWLELLATQWGVTVDFRPYLGADMFARITIPSDGMARVEILEAFSPEEYYAKWGNRDVPEDKLFEFLLLHEIAHLELEHHKKKVPFHTEDANWWFSFKEQKEKEADLWAKEKLCGP
;
A
#
# COMPACT_ATOMS: atom_id res chain seq x y z
N MET A 1 3.27 18.61 -15.22
CA MET A 1 4.66 18.67 -14.76
C MET A 1 5.17 17.25 -14.65
N ASN A 2 6.20 16.85 -15.43
CA ASN A 2 6.83 15.54 -15.24
C ASN A 2 7.76 15.63 -14.03
N GLY A 3 7.25 15.27 -12.86
CA GLY A 3 8.06 15.14 -11.64
C GLY A 3 9.12 14.04 -11.81
N LYS A 4 10.21 14.14 -11.03
CA LYS A 4 11.24 13.10 -10.92
C LYS A 4 10.54 11.78 -10.55
N LYS A 5 10.75 10.73 -11.34
CA LYS A 5 10.27 9.38 -10.99
C LYS A 5 11.35 8.61 -10.23
N ILE A 6 10.95 7.91 -9.19
CA ILE A 6 11.74 6.84 -8.58
C ILE A 6 11.38 5.52 -9.26
N LYS A 7 12.34 4.60 -9.33
CA LYS A 7 12.15 3.26 -9.90
C LYS A 7 12.74 2.25 -8.93
N VAL A 8 11.99 1.18 -8.66
CA VAL A 8 12.46 0.10 -7.80
C VAL A 8 13.68 -0.57 -8.44
N THR A 9 14.77 -0.68 -7.69
CA THR A 9 16.02 -1.31 -8.17
C THR A 9 15.97 -2.82 -7.98
N ASP A 10 16.79 -3.59 -8.70
CA ASP A 10 16.83 -5.06 -8.51
C ASP A 10 17.22 -5.47 -7.09
N SER A 11 18.09 -4.69 -6.43
CA SER A 11 18.45 -4.89 -5.03
C SER A 11 17.26 -4.64 -4.10
N GLU A 12 16.51 -3.58 -4.35
CA GLU A 12 15.31 -3.22 -3.59
C GLU A 12 14.18 -4.23 -3.83
N LYS A 13 14.00 -4.73 -5.07
CA LYS A 13 13.06 -5.81 -5.39
C LYS A 13 13.32 -7.04 -4.52
N LYS A 14 14.56 -7.53 -4.49
CA LYS A 14 14.94 -8.70 -3.68
C LYS A 14 14.72 -8.47 -2.19
N TRP A 15 15.01 -7.26 -1.71
CA TRP A 15 14.82 -6.90 -0.32
C TRP A 15 13.32 -6.84 0.05
N LEU A 16 12.49 -6.25 -0.80
CA LEU A 16 11.03 -6.20 -0.64
C LEU A 16 10.40 -7.61 -0.73
N GLU A 17 10.89 -8.46 -1.63
CA GLU A 17 10.49 -9.86 -1.72
C GLU A 17 10.79 -10.61 -0.42
N LEU A 18 12.00 -10.43 0.14
CA LEU A 18 12.35 -11.02 1.43
C LEU A 18 11.47 -10.48 2.56
N LEU A 19 11.22 -9.17 2.60
CA LEU A 19 10.34 -8.57 3.61
C LEU A 19 8.92 -9.13 3.52
N ALA A 20 8.35 -9.23 2.31
CA ALA A 20 7.02 -9.79 2.07
C ALA A 20 6.87 -11.21 2.62
N THR A 21 7.90 -12.06 2.48
CA THR A 21 7.84 -13.44 2.99
C THR A 21 7.70 -13.53 4.51
N GLN A 22 8.17 -12.53 5.28
CA GLN A 22 8.01 -12.50 6.74
C GLN A 22 6.55 -12.39 7.17
N TRP A 23 5.70 -11.88 6.28
CA TRP A 23 4.27 -11.68 6.48
C TRP A 23 3.43 -12.69 5.70
N GLY A 24 4.05 -13.72 5.11
CA GLY A 24 3.34 -14.73 4.34
C GLY A 24 2.69 -14.19 3.06
N VAL A 25 3.17 -13.06 2.53
CA VAL A 25 2.68 -12.48 1.27
C VAL A 25 3.73 -12.58 0.18
N THR A 26 3.27 -12.53 -1.07
CA THR A 26 4.15 -12.36 -2.24
C THR A 26 4.06 -10.93 -2.77
N VAL A 27 5.13 -10.46 -3.42
CA VAL A 27 5.16 -9.13 -4.04
C VAL A 27 5.44 -9.26 -5.55
N ASP A 28 4.65 -8.57 -6.35
CA ASP A 28 4.80 -8.48 -7.80
C ASP A 28 5.02 -7.01 -8.19
N PHE A 29 6.03 -6.75 -9.03
CA PHE A 29 6.27 -5.41 -9.54
C PHE A 29 5.64 -5.26 -10.93
N ARG A 30 4.82 -4.21 -11.11
CA ARG A 30 4.04 -3.99 -12.33
C ARG A 30 4.41 -2.67 -13.01
N PRO A 31 4.46 -2.61 -14.35
CA PRO A 31 4.60 -1.34 -15.06
C PRO A 31 3.33 -0.47 -14.99
N TYR A 32 2.19 -1.05 -14.61
CA TYR A 32 0.89 -0.38 -14.52
C TYR A 32 -0.04 -1.12 -13.54
N LEU A 33 -0.76 -0.39 -12.68
CA LEU A 33 -1.74 -0.94 -11.72
C LEU A 33 -3.17 -0.45 -11.94
N GLY A 34 -3.38 0.55 -12.82
CA GLY A 34 -4.61 1.30 -12.93
C GLY A 34 -4.36 2.78 -12.67
N ALA A 35 -5.38 3.63 -12.86
CA ALA A 35 -5.28 5.04 -12.48
C ALA A 35 -5.15 5.15 -10.95
N ASP A 36 -4.26 6.03 -10.50
CA ASP A 36 -4.11 6.45 -9.11
C ASP A 36 -3.71 5.38 -8.09
N MET A 37 -3.25 4.21 -8.55
CA MET A 37 -2.72 3.14 -7.70
C MET A 37 -1.20 3.06 -7.75
N PHE A 38 -0.59 3.00 -6.57
CA PHE A 38 0.85 2.84 -6.38
C PHE A 38 1.20 1.44 -5.86
N ALA A 39 0.31 0.87 -5.05
CA ALA A 39 0.27 -0.53 -4.70
C ALA A 39 -1.18 -1.00 -4.57
N ARG A 40 -1.38 -2.31 -4.50
CA ARG A 40 -2.65 -2.93 -4.11
C ARG A 40 -2.41 -4.35 -3.60
N ILE A 41 -3.29 -4.83 -2.74
CA ILE A 41 -3.32 -6.22 -2.33
C ILE A 41 -4.48 -7.01 -2.93
N THR A 42 -4.19 -8.25 -3.33
CA THR A 42 -5.17 -9.23 -3.81
C THR A 42 -5.03 -10.52 -3.02
N ILE A 43 -6.15 -11.11 -2.61
CA ILE A 43 -6.20 -12.45 -2.00
C ILE A 43 -6.87 -13.38 -3.03
N PRO A 44 -6.10 -14.14 -3.82
CA PRO A 44 -6.66 -15.06 -4.80
C PRO A 44 -7.31 -16.26 -4.13
N SER A 45 -8.03 -17.07 -4.90
CA SER A 45 -8.69 -18.28 -4.39
C SER A 45 -7.72 -19.37 -3.91
N ASP A 46 -6.42 -19.26 -4.25
CA ASP A 46 -5.36 -20.12 -3.71
C ASP A 46 -4.98 -19.76 -2.26
N GLY A 47 -5.51 -18.65 -1.73
CA GLY A 47 -5.35 -18.21 -0.36
C GLY A 47 -4.06 -17.45 -0.07
N MET A 48 -3.13 -17.32 -1.04
CA MET A 48 -1.87 -16.63 -0.82
C MET A 48 -1.98 -15.16 -1.22
N ALA A 49 -1.95 -14.27 -0.25
CA ALA A 49 -2.05 -12.85 -0.51
C ALA A 49 -0.86 -12.33 -1.35
N ARG A 50 -1.18 -11.42 -2.27
CA ARG A 50 -0.24 -10.84 -3.23
C ARG A 50 -0.35 -9.34 -3.21
N VAL A 51 0.76 -8.67 -2.96
CA VAL A 51 0.91 -7.23 -3.10
C VAL A 51 1.48 -6.92 -4.47
N GLU A 52 0.81 -6.09 -5.25
CA GLU A 52 1.31 -5.59 -6.53
C GLU A 52 1.76 -4.14 -6.36
N ILE A 53 3.00 -3.82 -6.71
CA ILE A 53 3.60 -2.48 -6.56
C ILE A 53 4.00 -1.93 -7.94
N LEU A 54 3.72 -0.64 -8.18
CA LEU A 54 4.10 0.03 -9.41
C LEU A 54 5.63 0.18 -9.49
N GLU A 55 6.25 -0.25 -10.59
CA GLU A 55 7.72 -0.28 -10.74
C GLU A 55 8.38 1.09 -10.71
N ALA A 56 7.66 2.14 -11.11
CA ALA A 56 8.16 3.50 -11.11
C ALA A 56 7.03 4.51 -11.01
N PHE A 57 7.22 5.53 -10.17
CA PHE A 57 6.27 6.63 -10.00
C PHE A 57 6.95 7.89 -9.48
N SER A 58 6.24 9.03 -9.54
CA SER A 58 6.72 10.29 -8.98
C SER A 58 6.34 10.37 -7.49
N PRO A 59 7.30 10.55 -6.57
CA PRO A 59 7.01 10.80 -5.16
C PRO A 59 6.06 11.98 -4.97
N GLU A 60 6.22 13.06 -5.75
CA GLU A 60 5.32 14.22 -5.67
C GLU A 60 3.89 13.90 -6.14
N GLU A 61 3.71 13.00 -7.11
CA GLU A 61 2.36 12.54 -7.50
C GLU A 61 1.73 11.70 -6.39
N TYR A 62 2.53 10.85 -5.74
CA TYR A 62 2.11 10.09 -4.57
C TYR A 62 1.72 11.03 -3.41
N TYR A 63 2.59 11.94 -3.01
CA TYR A 63 2.35 12.86 -1.90
C TYR A 63 1.17 13.80 -2.14
N ALA A 64 1.00 14.28 -3.36
CA ALA A 64 -0.14 15.13 -3.72
C ALA A 64 -1.48 14.40 -3.64
N LYS A 65 -1.50 13.08 -3.88
CA LYS A 65 -2.71 12.26 -3.84
C LYS A 65 -3.00 11.68 -2.46
N TRP A 66 -1.97 11.19 -1.78
CA TRP A 66 -2.11 10.34 -0.59
C TRP A 66 -1.49 10.95 0.67
N GLY A 67 -0.84 12.11 0.59
CA GLY A 67 -0.20 12.73 1.75
C GLY A 67 1.10 12.02 2.13
N ASN A 68 1.33 11.71 3.41
CA ASN A 68 2.50 10.95 3.89
C ASN A 68 3.88 11.55 3.52
N ARG A 69 3.98 12.90 3.49
CA ARG A 69 5.25 13.62 3.24
C ARG A 69 6.31 13.39 4.33
N ASP A 70 5.92 12.84 5.47
CA ASP A 70 6.80 12.39 6.53
C ASP A 70 7.55 11.09 6.19
N VAL A 71 7.11 10.33 5.17
CA VAL A 71 7.81 9.15 4.65
C VAL A 71 8.86 9.57 3.62
N PRO A 72 10.16 9.29 3.83
CA PRO A 72 11.23 9.62 2.87
C PRO A 72 11.04 8.98 1.49
N GLU A 73 11.48 9.65 0.42
CA GLU A 73 11.34 9.15 -0.97
C GLU A 73 11.95 7.76 -1.17
N ASP A 74 13.11 7.50 -0.57
CA ASP A 74 13.86 6.24 -0.62
C ASP A 74 13.22 5.12 0.21
N LYS A 75 12.14 5.43 0.94
CA LYS A 75 11.36 4.50 1.75
C LYS A 75 9.96 4.23 1.19
N LEU A 76 9.59 4.84 0.07
CA LEU A 76 8.23 4.75 -0.45
C LEU A 76 7.84 3.34 -0.90
N PHE A 77 8.73 2.57 -1.52
CA PHE A 77 8.39 1.19 -1.92
C PHE A 77 8.21 0.26 -0.71
N GLU A 78 9.07 0.40 0.30
CA GLU A 78 8.93 -0.29 1.58
C GLU A 78 7.61 0.07 2.27
N PHE A 79 7.32 1.37 2.36
CA PHE A 79 6.10 1.89 2.94
C PHE A 79 4.86 1.33 2.24
N LEU A 80 4.82 1.36 0.91
CA LEU A 80 3.70 0.83 0.12
C LEU A 80 3.48 -0.66 0.36
N LEU A 81 4.55 -1.46 0.45
CA LEU A 81 4.44 -2.87 0.78
C LEU A 81 3.81 -3.08 2.17
N LEU A 82 4.32 -2.35 3.17
CA LEU A 82 3.83 -2.44 4.56
C LEU A 82 2.38 -1.95 4.70
N HIS A 83 1.99 -0.90 3.97
CA HIS A 83 0.63 -0.38 3.94
C HIS A 83 -0.36 -1.46 3.46
N GLU A 84 -0.02 -2.14 2.36
CA GLU A 84 -0.87 -3.20 1.82
C GLU A 84 -0.93 -4.43 2.74
N ILE A 85 0.19 -4.78 3.40
CA ILE A 85 0.22 -5.82 4.44
C ILE A 85 -0.67 -5.42 5.62
N ALA A 86 -0.68 -4.15 6.02
CA ALA A 86 -1.50 -3.66 7.12
C ALA A 86 -3.00 -3.91 6.89
N HIS A 87 -3.48 -3.84 5.64
CA HIS A 87 -4.87 -4.19 5.33
C HIS A 87 -5.22 -5.66 5.63
N LEU A 88 -4.25 -6.58 5.54
CA LEU A 88 -4.44 -7.97 5.97
C LEU A 88 -4.43 -8.08 7.49
N GLU A 89 -3.38 -7.55 8.12
CA GLU A 89 -3.12 -7.67 9.56
C GLU A 89 -4.23 -7.02 10.39
N LEU A 90 -4.77 -5.90 9.91
CA LEU A 90 -5.90 -5.19 10.52
C LEU A 90 -7.26 -5.75 10.09
N GLU A 91 -7.27 -6.85 9.33
CA GLU A 91 -8.45 -7.56 8.83
C GLU A 91 -9.46 -6.64 8.14
N HIS A 92 -8.98 -5.65 7.37
CA HIS A 92 -9.83 -4.66 6.70
C HIS A 92 -10.83 -5.29 5.73
N HIS A 93 -10.51 -6.48 5.20
CA HIS A 93 -11.40 -7.30 4.39
C HIS A 93 -12.59 -7.90 5.18
N LYS A 94 -12.45 -8.08 6.50
CA LYS A 94 -13.53 -8.59 7.40
C LYS A 94 -14.39 -7.48 7.99
N LYS A 95 -13.87 -6.25 8.07
CA LYS A 95 -14.62 -5.06 8.50
C LYS A 95 -15.72 -4.75 7.46
N LYS A 96 -16.86 -5.44 7.60
CA LYS A 96 -18.03 -5.30 6.75
C LYS A 96 -18.55 -3.87 6.83
N VAL A 97 -18.98 -3.40 5.67
CA VAL A 97 -19.75 -2.18 5.56
C VAL A 97 -21.16 -2.53 6.05
N PRO A 98 -21.71 -1.78 7.03
CA PRO A 98 -23.08 -1.96 7.45
C PRO A 98 -24.00 -1.87 6.23
N PHE A 99 -24.87 -2.87 6.06
CA PHE A 99 -25.74 -3.06 4.89
C PHE A 99 -26.77 -1.91 4.68
N HIS A 100 -26.78 -0.90 5.55
CA HIS A 100 -27.81 0.14 5.65
C HIS A 100 -27.28 1.58 5.67
N THR A 101 -26.08 1.84 5.15
CA THR A 101 -25.60 3.21 4.97
C THR A 101 -25.69 3.61 3.50
N GLU A 102 -26.83 4.22 3.11
CA GLU A 102 -26.98 4.92 1.82
C GLU A 102 -26.21 6.25 1.77
N ASP A 103 -25.53 6.62 2.88
CA ASP A 103 -24.75 7.84 2.98
C ASP A 103 -23.35 7.66 2.41
N ALA A 104 -23.14 8.22 1.21
CA ALA A 104 -21.84 8.26 0.55
C ALA A 104 -20.76 8.90 1.44
N ASN A 105 -21.09 9.90 2.27
CA ASN A 105 -20.11 10.55 3.15
C ASN A 105 -19.64 9.60 4.26
N TRP A 106 -20.53 8.76 4.77
CA TRP A 106 -20.17 7.74 5.74
C TRP A 106 -19.24 6.70 5.10
N TRP A 107 -19.51 6.29 3.85
CA TRP A 107 -18.63 5.39 3.10
C TRP A 107 -17.23 5.97 2.88
N PHE A 108 -17.13 7.24 2.45
CA PHE A 108 -15.85 7.90 2.25
C PHE A 108 -15.05 8.01 3.55
N SER A 109 -15.69 8.39 4.65
CA SER A 109 -15.02 8.51 5.95
C SER A 109 -14.58 7.14 6.52
N PHE A 110 -15.40 6.10 6.35
CA PHE A 110 -15.02 4.73 6.72
C PHE A 110 -13.81 4.22 5.93
N LYS A 111 -13.76 4.49 4.62
CA LYS A 111 -12.60 4.14 3.79
C LYS A 111 -11.38 4.93 4.25
N GLU A 112 -11.50 6.25 4.40
CA GLU A 112 -10.42 7.13 4.84
C GLU A 112 -9.84 6.68 6.19
N GLN A 113 -10.68 6.21 7.11
CA GLN A 113 -10.21 5.66 8.39
C GLN A 113 -9.38 4.40 8.20
N LYS A 114 -9.79 3.46 7.34
CA LYS A 114 -9.00 2.25 7.03
C LYS A 114 -7.64 2.60 6.42
N GLU A 115 -7.60 3.55 5.49
CA GLU A 115 -6.34 4.01 4.88
C GLU A 115 -5.42 4.62 5.95
N LYS A 116 -5.95 5.48 6.83
CA LYS A 116 -5.19 6.08 7.94
C LYS A 116 -4.66 5.04 8.92
N GLU A 117 -5.46 4.03 9.28
CA GLU A 117 -5.03 2.93 10.16
C GLU A 117 -3.88 2.14 9.52
N ALA A 118 -3.96 1.86 8.21
CA ALA A 118 -2.91 1.19 7.46
C ALA A 118 -1.64 2.04 7.37
N ASP A 119 -1.76 3.34 7.10
CA ASP A 119 -0.64 4.29 7.07
C ASP A 119 0.10 4.34 8.40
N LEU A 120 -0.63 4.44 9.52
CA LEU A 120 -0.04 4.49 10.86
C LEU A 120 0.71 3.19 11.17
N TRP A 121 0.10 2.05 10.87
CA TRP A 121 0.73 0.74 11.06
C TRP A 121 2.01 0.62 10.22
N ALA A 122 1.95 1.01 8.95
CA ALA A 122 3.10 0.96 8.05
C ALA A 122 4.23 1.87 8.51
N LYS A 123 3.92 3.09 8.96
CA LYS A 123 4.91 4.02 9.54
C LYS A 123 5.57 3.46 10.80
N GLU A 124 4.78 2.84 11.68
CA GLU A 124 5.31 2.18 12.87
C GLU A 124 6.33 1.09 12.51
N LYS A 125 6.01 0.25 11.51
CA LYS A 125 6.93 -0.83 11.07
C LYS A 125 8.13 -0.33 10.28
N LEU A 126 7.98 0.78 9.54
CA LEU A 126 9.06 1.40 8.79
C LEU A 126 10.13 2.02 9.69
N CYS A 127 9.73 2.54 10.85
CA CYS A 127 10.64 2.99 11.91
C CYS A 127 11.29 1.82 12.69
N GLY A 128 10.90 0.58 12.38
CA GLY A 128 11.26 -0.66 13.08
C GLY A 128 10.49 -0.86 14.39
N PRO A 129 10.47 -2.08 14.96
CA PRO A 129 10.71 -2.22 16.39
C PRO A 129 12.14 -1.78 16.74
#